data_AF-A0A2N0NR63-F1
#
_entry.id   AF-A0A2N0NR63-F1
#
_cell.length_a   1.000
_cell.length_b   1.000
_cell.length_c   1.000
_cell.angle_alpha   90.00
_cell.angle_beta   90.00
_cell.angle_gamma   90.00
#
_symmetry.space_group_name_H-M   'P 1'
#
loop_
_entity.id
_entity.type
_entity.pdbx_description
1 polymer ?
#
loop_
_entity_poly.entity_id
_entity_poly.type
_entity_poly.pdbx_seq_one_letter_code
_entity_poly.pdbx_strand_id
1 'polypeptide(L)'
;MDNENNIFYSSSLDDDEPTLDLDLNALRQLASSRLDRHCVHTHRLTKGLYNEIYLLQFEGGPDCIARLSRDLTHPAAKFASEVATMKYVAQNTSIKVPEVYDWDCTVHNPIKIPYILMERIPGQHLYQVWDELTVEKKKCVLSQIVDTLLELWTKCQFEEIGCLYMNFMESTFRIGPIVDPVFYIERRNAIPKEDKSDNESGKSNKTNGLTSIQVIQTF
;
A
#
# COMPACT_ATOMS: atom_id res chain seq x y z
N MET A 1 31.00 -14.68 34.50
CA MET A 1 30.79 -13.22 34.58
C MET A 1 31.29 -12.65 33.27
N ASP A 2 30.67 -11.57 32.81
CA ASP A 2 30.73 -10.98 31.44
C ASP A 2 29.61 -11.58 30.57
N ASN A 3 28.39 -11.03 30.49
CA ASN A 3 27.89 -9.65 30.29
C ASN A 3 28.22 -9.06 28.91
N GLU A 4 27.55 -9.57 27.87
CA GLU A 4 27.36 -8.84 26.61
C GLU A 4 25.91 -8.95 26.11
N ASN A 5 25.21 -7.83 26.29
CA ASN A 5 24.28 -7.23 25.33
C ASN A 5 23.14 -8.09 24.77
N ASN A 6 22.20 -8.41 25.65
CA ASN A 6 20.83 -8.71 25.25
C ASN A 6 20.03 -7.40 25.17
N ILE A 7 20.27 -6.59 24.13
CA ILE A 7 19.39 -5.46 23.80
C ILE A 7 18.16 -6.04 23.10
N PHE A 8 17.27 -6.61 23.91
CA PHE A 8 15.88 -6.81 23.54
C PHE A 8 15.30 -5.44 23.24
N TYR A 9 15.14 -5.11 21.96
CA TYR A 9 14.13 -4.13 21.54
C TYR A 9 12.75 -4.78 21.78
N SER A 10 12.33 -4.79 23.04
CA SER A 10 10.94 -4.82 23.42
C SER A 10 10.35 -3.48 22.99
N SER A 11 9.85 -3.38 21.75
CA SER A 11 9.07 -2.23 21.30
C SER A 11 7.68 -2.28 21.92
N SER A 12 7.60 -2.05 23.23
CA SER A 12 6.37 -1.75 23.96
C SER A 12 6.02 -0.26 23.82
N LEU A 13 6.14 0.31 22.61
CA LEU A 13 5.86 1.72 22.31
C LEU A 13 4.58 1.93 21.50
N ASP A 14 3.81 0.88 21.22
CA ASP A 14 2.64 0.96 20.34
C ASP A 14 1.34 1.43 21.05
N ASP A 15 1.31 1.50 22.38
CA ASP A 15 0.07 1.68 23.15
C ASP A 15 -0.23 3.14 23.57
N ASP A 16 0.73 4.07 23.48
CA ASP A 16 0.54 5.45 23.97
C ASP A 16 0.08 6.47 22.91
N GLU A 17 0.16 6.14 21.61
CA GLU A 17 -0.36 7.05 20.59
C GLU A 17 -1.89 6.98 20.50
N PRO A 18 -2.59 8.12 20.38
CA PRO A 18 -4.03 8.15 20.27
C PRO A 18 -4.51 7.40 19.02
N THR A 19 -5.59 6.64 19.19
CA THR A 19 -6.30 6.00 18.08
C THR A 19 -7.05 7.05 17.27
N LEU A 20 -7.40 6.72 16.04
CA LEU A 20 -8.27 7.55 15.22
C LEU A 20 -9.59 7.83 15.94
N ASP A 21 -10.04 9.09 15.88
CA ASP A 21 -11.39 9.47 16.29
C ASP A 21 -12.39 9.01 15.22
N LEU A 22 -12.77 7.74 15.31
CA LEU A 22 -13.57 7.04 14.33
C LEU A 22 -14.96 6.69 14.90
N ASP A 23 -16.00 7.16 14.23
CA ASP A 23 -17.36 6.67 14.44
C ASP A 23 -17.53 5.30 13.74
N LEU A 24 -17.51 4.23 14.54
CA LEU A 24 -17.70 2.87 14.04
C LEU A 24 -19.07 2.64 13.39
N ASN A 25 -20.12 3.36 13.81
CA ASN A 25 -21.43 3.25 13.17
C ASN A 25 -21.40 3.90 11.79
N ALA A 26 -20.73 5.05 11.65
CA ALA A 26 -20.52 5.69 10.35
C ALA A 26 -19.71 4.79 9.41
N LEU A 27 -18.66 4.11 9.90
CA LEU A 27 -17.88 3.16 9.10
C LEU A 27 -18.72 1.97 8.63
N ARG A 28 -19.56 1.42 9.51
CA ARG A 28 -20.49 0.34 9.16
C ARG A 28 -21.49 0.76 8.09
N GLN A 29 -22.09 1.93 8.24
CA GLN A 29 -23.08 2.45 7.30
C GLN A 29 -22.43 2.76 5.94
N LEU A 30 -21.25 3.38 5.96
CA LEU A 30 -20.46 3.65 4.77
C LEU A 30 -20.16 2.36 4.01
N ALA A 31 -19.56 1.37 4.68
CA ALA A 31 -19.21 0.11 4.05
C ALA A 31 -20.44 -0.66 3.58
N SER A 32 -21.55 -0.61 4.33
CA SER A 32 -22.79 -1.28 3.92
C SER A 32 -23.40 -0.67 2.67
N SER A 33 -23.38 0.66 2.58
CA SER A 33 -23.87 1.42 1.44
C SER A 33 -22.99 1.19 0.19
N ARG A 34 -21.66 1.26 0.35
CA ARG A 34 -20.72 1.12 -0.77
C ARG A 34 -20.66 -0.29 -1.35
N LEU A 35 -20.85 -1.30 -0.51
CA LEU A 35 -20.74 -2.71 -0.91
C LEU A 35 -22.10 -3.37 -1.14
N ASP A 36 -23.21 -2.65 -0.95
CA ASP A 36 -24.59 -3.16 -1.02
C ASP A 36 -24.83 -4.41 -0.16
N ARG A 37 -24.23 -4.42 1.04
CA ARG A 37 -24.18 -5.60 1.93
C ARG A 37 -24.28 -5.16 3.38
N HIS A 38 -24.98 -5.90 4.23
CA HIS A 38 -25.19 -5.49 5.62
C HIS A 38 -23.96 -5.79 6.51
N CYS A 39 -23.26 -4.75 6.98
CA CYS A 39 -22.12 -4.88 7.90
C CYS A 39 -22.60 -5.07 9.36
N VAL A 40 -22.35 -6.25 9.90
CA VAL A 40 -22.84 -6.67 11.22
C VAL A 40 -21.87 -6.37 12.35
N HIS A 41 -20.56 -6.47 12.11
CA HIS A 41 -19.53 -6.30 13.14
C HIS A 41 -18.32 -5.59 12.57
N THR A 42 -17.69 -4.78 13.41
CA THR A 42 -16.48 -4.04 13.07
C THR A 42 -15.55 -4.04 14.25
N HIS A 43 -14.29 -4.41 14.04
CA HIS A 43 -13.28 -4.30 15.07
C HIS A 43 -11.91 -4.00 14.46
N ARG A 44 -11.07 -3.31 15.22
CA ARG A 44 -9.69 -3.02 14.81
C ARG A 44 -8.88 -4.33 14.81
N LEU A 45 -8.07 -4.54 13.78
CA LEU A 45 -7.10 -5.63 13.70
C LEU A 45 -5.73 -5.19 14.16
N THR A 46 -5.25 -4.06 13.64
CA THR A 46 -3.94 -3.53 13.95
C THR A 46 -3.89 -2.02 13.70
N LYS A 47 -2.84 -1.40 14.24
CA LYS A 47 -2.52 0.01 14.09
C LYS A 47 -1.04 0.09 13.74
N GLY A 48 -0.73 0.84 12.69
CA GLY A 48 0.63 1.21 12.35
C GLY A 48 0.82 2.72 12.42
N LEU A 49 1.99 3.16 11.96
CA LEU A 49 2.35 4.58 11.91
C LEU A 49 1.40 5.36 10.99
N TYR A 50 1.11 4.82 9.79
CA TYR A 50 0.35 5.52 8.76
C TYR A 50 -1.12 5.11 8.68
N ASN A 51 -1.47 3.92 9.14
CA ASN A 51 -2.81 3.36 8.93
C ASN A 51 -3.34 2.65 10.17
N GLU A 52 -4.67 2.72 10.37
CA GLU A 52 -5.39 1.75 11.20
C GLU A 52 -6.17 0.78 10.31
N ILE A 53 -6.14 -0.50 10.66
CA ILE A 53 -6.79 -1.56 9.90
C ILE A 53 -7.96 -2.12 10.69
N TYR A 54 -9.14 -2.10 10.10
CA TYR A 54 -10.37 -2.65 10.66
C TYR A 54 -10.87 -3.84 9.84
N LEU A 55 -11.31 -4.88 10.53
CA LEU A 55 -12.09 -5.96 9.93
C LEU A 55 -13.57 -5.58 9.99
N LEU A 56 -14.21 -5.59 8.82
CA LEU A 56 -15.65 -5.39 8.67
C LEU A 56 -16.28 -6.74 8.29
N GLN A 57 -17.11 -7.27 9.18
CA GLN A 57 -17.81 -8.52 8.94
C GLN A 57 -19.21 -8.24 8.43
N PHE A 58 -19.60 -8.98 7.40
CA PHE A 58 -20.86 -8.79 6.71
C PHE A 58 -21.75 -10.01 6.87
N GLU A 59 -23.05 -9.77 6.90
CA GLU A 59 -24.04 -10.84 6.82
C GLU A 59 -23.87 -11.62 5.52
N GLY A 60 -23.64 -12.93 5.63
CA GLY A 60 -23.41 -13.82 4.48
C GLY A 60 -21.99 -13.77 3.88
N GLY A 61 -21.11 -12.87 4.33
CA GLY A 61 -19.75 -12.74 3.77
C GLY A 61 -19.73 -12.36 2.26
N PRO A 62 -18.55 -12.16 1.67
CA PRO A 62 -17.22 -12.15 2.29
C PRO A 62 -16.92 -10.92 3.16
N ASP A 63 -16.07 -11.06 4.16
CA ASP A 63 -15.63 -9.93 4.99
C ASP A 63 -14.78 -8.93 4.19
N CYS A 64 -14.68 -7.69 4.69
CA CYS A 64 -13.91 -6.61 4.08
C CYS A 64 -12.85 -6.09 5.07
N ILE A 65 -11.73 -5.61 4.54
CA ILE A 65 -10.76 -4.82 5.27
C ILE A 65 -11.01 -3.34 4.98
N ALA A 66 -11.06 -2.53 6.04
CA ALA A 66 -10.99 -1.08 5.94
C ALA A 66 -9.62 -0.61 6.42
N ARG A 67 -8.84 -0.03 5.50
CA ARG A 67 -7.57 0.63 5.81
C ARG A 67 -7.81 2.14 5.89
N LEU A 68 -7.62 2.72 7.06
CA LEU A 68 -7.88 4.12 7.36
C LEU A 68 -6.57 4.88 7.56
N SER A 69 -6.41 6.01 6.88
CA SER A 69 -5.23 6.87 7.03
C SER A 69 -5.20 7.52 8.40
N ARG A 70 -4.02 7.55 9.03
CA ARG A 70 -3.73 8.39 10.19
C ARG A 70 -3.24 9.79 9.80
N ASP A 71 -2.81 9.97 8.56
CA ASP A 71 -2.52 11.28 7.99
C ASP A 71 -3.70 11.77 7.15
N LEU A 72 -4.45 12.75 7.68
CA LEU A 72 -5.60 13.37 7.02
C LEU A 72 -5.20 14.35 5.90
N THR A 73 -3.91 14.69 5.82
CA THR A 73 -3.35 15.66 4.86
C THR A 73 -2.58 15.00 3.72
N HIS A 74 -2.58 13.67 3.67
CA HIS A 74 -1.83 12.92 2.67
C HIS A 74 -2.27 13.26 1.24
N PRO A 75 -1.33 13.40 0.29
CA PRO A 75 -1.69 13.70 -1.09
C PRO A 75 -2.58 12.61 -1.67
N ALA A 76 -3.68 13.00 -2.33
CA ALA A 76 -4.58 12.11 -3.05
C ALA A 76 -3.84 11.18 -4.04
N ALA A 77 -2.74 11.67 -4.61
CA ALA A 77 -1.88 10.92 -5.51
C ALA A 77 -1.28 9.65 -4.87
N LYS A 78 -1.04 9.64 -3.55
CA LYS A 78 -0.50 8.45 -2.87
C LYS A 78 -1.54 7.34 -2.81
N PHE A 79 -2.76 7.66 -2.36
CA PHE A 79 -3.89 6.72 -2.38
C PHE A 79 -4.16 6.19 -3.79
N ALA A 80 -4.21 7.09 -4.76
CA ALA A 80 -4.42 6.71 -6.16
C ALA A 80 -3.31 5.79 -6.67
N SER A 81 -2.05 6.05 -6.32
CA SER A 81 -0.90 5.23 -6.72
C SER A 81 -0.93 3.84 -6.07
N GLU A 82 -1.31 3.75 -4.80
CA GLU A 82 -1.45 2.46 -4.10
C GLU A 82 -2.56 1.61 -4.74
N VAL A 83 -3.72 2.22 -5.02
CA VAL A 83 -4.83 1.53 -5.71
C VAL A 83 -4.44 1.14 -7.15
N ALA A 84 -3.77 2.03 -7.88
CA ALA A 84 -3.29 1.75 -9.24
C ALA A 84 -2.29 0.58 -9.24
N THR A 85 -1.39 0.51 -8.25
CA THR A 85 -0.42 -0.57 -8.13
C THR A 85 -1.10 -1.92 -7.88
N MET A 86 -2.05 -1.99 -6.94
CA MET A 86 -2.80 -3.23 -6.70
C MET A 86 -3.53 -3.70 -7.97
N LYS A 87 -4.22 -2.80 -8.67
CA LYS A 87 -4.91 -3.13 -9.93
C LYS A 87 -3.95 -3.56 -11.03
N TYR A 88 -2.82 -2.88 -11.18
CA TYR A 88 -1.81 -3.22 -12.18
C TYR A 88 -1.23 -4.62 -11.93
N VAL A 89 -0.86 -4.94 -10.69
CA VAL A 89 -0.33 -6.27 -10.34
C VAL A 89 -1.38 -7.35 -10.59
N ALA A 90 -2.63 -7.13 -10.18
CA ALA A 90 -3.73 -8.09 -10.41
C ALA A 90 -3.99 -8.35 -11.90
N GLN A 91 -3.84 -7.34 -12.76
CA GLN A 91 -4.09 -7.48 -14.20
C GLN A 91 -2.94 -8.14 -14.96
N ASN A 92 -1.70 -7.94 -14.50
CA ASN A 92 -0.51 -8.37 -15.24
C ASN A 92 0.13 -9.64 -14.67
N THR A 93 -0.26 -10.08 -13.48
CA THR A 93 0.38 -11.22 -12.79
C THR A 93 -0.65 -12.19 -12.21
N SER A 94 -0.18 -13.37 -11.81
CA SER A 94 -0.97 -14.35 -11.05
C SER A 94 -0.94 -14.12 -9.53
N ILE A 95 -0.23 -13.08 -9.08
CA ILE A 95 -0.03 -12.77 -7.67
C ILE A 95 -1.34 -12.32 -7.06
N LYS A 96 -1.70 -12.96 -5.94
CA LYS A 96 -2.89 -12.58 -5.17
C LYS A 96 -2.62 -11.28 -4.42
N VAL A 97 -3.27 -10.21 -4.87
CA VAL A 97 -3.35 -8.93 -4.19
C VAL A 97 -4.81 -8.61 -3.86
N PRO A 98 -5.11 -7.85 -2.80
CA PRO A 98 -6.48 -7.55 -2.44
C PRO A 98 -7.22 -6.80 -3.55
N GLU A 99 -8.44 -7.23 -3.86
CA GLU A 99 -9.34 -6.44 -4.70
C GLU A 99 -9.76 -5.16 -3.95
N VAL A 100 -9.62 -4.00 -4.59
CA VAL A 100 -10.10 -2.73 -4.04
C VAL A 100 -11.56 -2.53 -4.41
N TYR A 101 -12.43 -2.50 -3.41
CA TYR A 101 -13.87 -2.30 -3.62
C TYR A 101 -14.24 -0.83 -3.72
N ASP A 102 -13.74 0.00 -2.80
CA ASP A 102 -14.03 1.43 -2.75
C ASP A 102 -12.91 2.17 -2.02
N TRP A 103 -12.73 3.46 -2.29
CA TRP A 103 -11.77 4.29 -1.59
C TRP A 103 -12.10 5.77 -1.72
N ASP A 104 -11.75 6.56 -0.71
CA ASP A 104 -11.82 8.02 -0.72
C ASP A 104 -10.57 8.57 -0.04
N CYS A 105 -9.86 9.46 -0.73
CA CYS A 105 -8.64 10.08 -0.21
C CYS A 105 -8.90 11.40 0.54
N THR A 106 -10.15 11.84 0.62
CA THR A 106 -10.54 13.10 1.24
C THR A 106 -11.14 12.89 2.62
N VAL A 107 -11.27 13.97 3.39
CA VAL A 107 -12.04 13.98 4.66
C VAL A 107 -13.52 14.36 4.45
N HIS A 108 -13.96 14.59 3.20
CA HIS A 108 -15.33 14.98 2.87
C HIS A 108 -16.25 13.75 2.71
N ASN A 109 -15.96 12.70 3.47
CA ASN A 109 -16.68 11.44 3.46
C ASN A 109 -17.39 11.22 4.82
N PRO A 110 -18.35 10.29 4.91
CA PRO A 110 -19.14 10.09 6.14
C PRO A 110 -18.33 9.77 7.41
N ILE A 111 -17.14 9.16 7.29
CA ILE A 111 -16.27 8.85 8.42
C ILE A 111 -15.18 9.90 8.66
N LYS A 112 -15.12 10.94 7.81
CA LYS A 112 -14.15 12.07 7.89
C LYS A 112 -12.67 11.66 7.86
N ILE A 113 -12.37 10.44 7.41
CA ILE A 113 -11.03 9.86 7.38
C ILE A 113 -10.79 9.25 5.99
N PRO A 114 -9.65 9.51 5.33
CA PRO A 114 -9.31 8.84 4.08
C PRO A 114 -9.23 7.33 4.26
N TYR A 115 -9.80 6.56 3.34
CA TYR A 115 -9.94 5.11 3.48
C TYR A 115 -9.78 4.35 2.16
N ILE A 116 -9.45 3.07 2.28
CA ILE A 116 -9.60 2.07 1.23
C ILE A 116 -10.35 0.86 1.83
N LEU A 117 -11.49 0.51 1.22
CA LEU A 117 -12.22 -0.74 1.44
C LEU A 117 -11.72 -1.78 0.43
N MET A 118 -11.24 -2.90 0.91
CA MET A 118 -10.64 -3.93 0.08
C MET A 118 -10.95 -5.35 0.58
N GLU A 119 -10.72 -6.32 -0.30
CA GLU A 119 -10.84 -7.74 -0.02
C GLU A 119 -10.03 -8.15 1.22
N ARG A 120 -10.65 -8.97 2.07
CA ARG A 120 -9.92 -9.69 3.11
C ARG A 120 -9.29 -10.96 2.51
N ILE A 121 -7.98 -10.96 2.36
CA ILE A 121 -7.24 -12.19 2.05
C ILE A 121 -7.08 -13.03 3.32
N PRO A 122 -7.63 -14.25 3.38
CA PRO A 122 -7.45 -15.11 4.54
C PRO A 122 -6.01 -15.63 4.60
N GLY A 123 -5.42 -15.58 5.80
CA GLY A 123 -4.06 -16.07 6.02
C GLY A 123 -3.54 -15.71 7.41
N GLN A 124 -2.31 -16.10 7.67
CA GLN A 124 -1.57 -15.74 8.87
C GLN A 124 -0.25 -15.10 8.46
N HIS A 125 0.22 -14.14 9.27
CA HIS A 125 1.52 -13.55 9.04
C HIS A 125 2.61 -14.60 9.17
N LEU A 126 3.46 -14.72 8.14
CA LEU A 126 4.50 -15.75 8.08
C LEU A 126 5.44 -15.72 9.30
N TYR A 127 5.77 -14.53 9.82
CA TYR A 127 6.65 -14.38 10.97
C TYR A 127 6.11 -15.06 12.23
N GLN A 128 4.79 -15.19 12.39
CA GLN A 128 4.17 -15.79 13.57
C GLN A 128 4.35 -17.31 13.61
N VAL A 129 4.41 -17.94 12.43
CA VAL A 129 4.51 -19.39 12.30
C VAL A 129 5.89 -19.86 11.87
N TRP A 130 6.78 -18.93 11.50
CA TRP A 130 8.05 -19.25 10.85
C TRP A 130 8.87 -20.27 11.63
N ASP A 131 9.02 -20.09 12.94
CA ASP A 131 9.85 -20.96 13.77
C ASP A 131 9.24 -22.35 13.98
N GLU A 132 7.92 -22.48 13.83
CA GLU A 132 7.18 -23.76 13.91
C GLU A 132 7.24 -24.55 12.59
N LEU A 133 7.63 -23.91 11.48
CA LEU A 133 7.72 -24.59 10.19
C LEU A 133 8.94 -25.51 10.10
N THR A 134 8.70 -26.74 9.63
CA THR A 134 9.75 -27.67 9.18
C THR A 134 10.61 -27.04 8.08
N VAL A 135 11.85 -27.49 7.94
CA VAL A 135 12.80 -27.02 6.91
C VAL A 135 12.21 -27.15 5.50
N GLU A 136 11.48 -28.23 5.23
CA GLU A 136 10.84 -28.52 3.94
C GLU A 136 9.78 -27.45 3.61
N LYS A 137 8.92 -27.13 4.58
CA LYS A 137 7.93 -26.04 4.43
C LYS A 137 8.58 -24.67 4.26
N LYS A 138 9.66 -24.37 5.00
CA LYS A 138 10.43 -23.13 4.82
C LYS A 138 10.97 -23.01 3.39
N LYS A 139 11.52 -24.10 2.83
CA LYS A 139 11.96 -24.15 1.43
C LYS A 139 10.80 -23.86 0.47
N CYS A 140 9.64 -24.49 0.66
CA CYS A 140 8.45 -24.21 -0.18
C CYS A 140 8.00 -22.76 -0.12
N VAL A 141 8.02 -22.12 1.06
CA VAL A 141 7.67 -20.70 1.21
C VAL A 141 8.69 -19.82 0.49
N LEU A 142 9.99 -20.09 0.66
CA LEU A 142 11.04 -19.35 -0.04
C LEU A 142 10.91 -19.48 -1.56
N SER A 143 10.59 -20.67 -2.08
CA SER A 143 10.30 -20.85 -3.50
C SER A 143 9.14 -19.97 -3.96
N GLN A 144 8.03 -19.91 -3.22
CA GLN A 144 6.89 -19.05 -3.58
C GLN A 144 7.26 -17.55 -3.57
N ILE A 145 8.10 -17.11 -2.63
CA ILE A 145 8.61 -15.73 -2.60
C ILE A 145 9.43 -15.45 -3.86
N VAL A 146 10.33 -16.37 -4.23
CA VAL A 146 11.15 -16.26 -5.45
C VAL A 146 10.25 -16.21 -6.69
N ASP A 147 9.27 -17.09 -6.80
CA ASP A 147 8.33 -17.13 -7.93
C ASP A 147 7.55 -15.81 -8.05
N THR A 148 7.08 -15.27 -6.93
CA THR A 148 6.40 -13.96 -6.86
C THR A 148 7.31 -12.83 -7.35
N LEU A 149 8.55 -12.78 -6.86
CA LEU A 149 9.51 -11.75 -7.25
C LEU A 149 9.90 -11.84 -8.73
N LEU A 150 10.09 -13.06 -9.24
CA LEU A 150 10.38 -13.30 -10.66
C LEU A 150 9.21 -12.89 -11.54
N GLU A 151 7.97 -13.19 -11.13
CA GLU A 151 6.79 -12.77 -11.88
C GLU A 151 6.65 -11.25 -11.93
N LEU A 152 6.83 -10.55 -10.80
CA LEU A 152 6.88 -9.08 -10.80
C LEU A 152 7.99 -8.55 -11.71
N TRP A 153 9.20 -9.10 -11.59
CA TRP A 153 10.35 -8.66 -12.39
C TRP A 153 10.14 -8.84 -13.90
N THR A 154 9.48 -9.93 -14.29
CA THR A 154 9.31 -10.28 -15.71
C THR A 154 8.09 -9.61 -16.34
N LYS A 155 7.00 -9.43 -15.59
CA LYS A 155 5.73 -8.93 -16.12
C LYS A 155 5.46 -7.46 -15.81
N CYS A 156 6.12 -6.89 -14.80
CA CYS A 156 5.91 -5.51 -14.35
C CYS A 156 7.14 -4.64 -14.63
N GLN A 157 7.52 -4.52 -15.91
CA GLN A 157 8.66 -3.73 -16.35
C GLN A 157 8.23 -2.34 -16.82
N PHE A 158 9.02 -1.32 -16.47
CA PHE A 158 8.76 0.07 -16.82
C PHE A 158 10.02 0.71 -17.40
N GLU A 159 9.84 1.60 -18.37
CA GLU A 159 10.93 2.36 -18.98
C GLU A 159 11.32 3.60 -18.16
N GLU A 160 10.44 4.02 -17.26
CA GLU A 160 10.57 5.23 -16.44
C GLU A 160 10.54 4.90 -14.94
N ILE A 161 11.16 5.76 -14.14
CA ILE A 161 11.11 5.70 -12.67
C ILE A 161 10.01 6.64 -12.18
N GLY A 162 9.12 6.13 -11.33
CA GLY A 162 8.04 6.93 -10.78
C GLY A 162 7.00 6.11 -10.04
N CYS A 163 5.84 6.73 -9.78
CA CYS A 163 4.67 6.06 -9.22
C CYS A 163 3.70 5.65 -10.34
N LEU A 164 2.92 4.60 -10.09
CA LEU A 164 1.87 4.18 -11.01
C LEU A 164 0.63 5.05 -10.86
N TYR A 165 0.07 5.49 -11.98
CA TYR A 165 -1.20 6.20 -12.03
C TYR A 165 -2.12 5.48 -12.99
N MET A 166 -3.40 5.38 -12.61
CA MET A 166 -4.42 4.73 -13.43
C MET A 166 -5.33 5.79 -14.07
N ASN A 167 -5.60 5.64 -15.35
CA ASN A 167 -6.77 6.26 -15.97
C ASN A 167 -7.97 5.33 -15.75
N PHE A 168 -8.87 5.69 -14.85
CA PHE A 168 -10.03 4.86 -14.51
C PHE A 168 -11.00 4.65 -15.69
N MET A 169 -11.05 5.57 -16.65
CA MET A 169 -11.96 5.47 -17.80
C MET A 169 -11.47 4.44 -18.82
N GLU A 170 -10.15 4.44 -19.07
CA GLU A 170 -9.52 3.60 -20.08
C GLU A 170 -8.93 2.32 -19.50
N SER A 171 -8.90 2.19 -18.17
CA SER A 171 -8.21 1.12 -17.46
C SER A 171 -6.72 0.98 -17.86
N THR A 172 -6.11 2.09 -18.27
CA THR A 172 -4.70 2.16 -18.64
C THR A 172 -3.87 2.67 -17.46
N PHE A 173 -2.58 2.30 -17.47
CA PHE A 173 -1.62 2.71 -16.44
C PHE A 173 -0.50 3.51 -17.07
N ARG A 174 0.02 4.48 -16.32
CA ARG A 174 1.20 5.24 -16.69
C ARG A 174 2.11 5.43 -15.50
N ILE A 175 3.40 5.58 -15.76
CA ILE A 175 4.34 6.08 -14.77
C ILE A 175 4.24 7.60 -14.72
N GLY A 176 4.27 8.13 -13.50
CA GLY A 176 4.23 9.57 -13.25
C GLY A 176 5.13 9.95 -12.08
N PRO A 177 5.05 11.19 -11.58
CA PRO A 177 5.96 11.68 -10.55
C PRO A 177 5.88 10.84 -9.27
N ILE A 178 7.02 10.75 -8.58
CA ILE A 178 7.13 10.07 -7.29
C ILE A 178 6.28 10.80 -6.25
N VAL A 179 5.49 10.04 -5.49
CA VAL A 179 4.71 10.55 -4.36
C VAL A 179 5.40 10.15 -3.06
N ASP A 180 6.42 10.90 -2.67
CA ASP A 180 7.17 10.65 -1.44
C ASP A 180 7.11 11.88 -0.49
N PRO A 181 6.99 11.66 0.83
CA PRO A 181 6.90 12.71 1.84
C PRO A 181 7.92 13.84 1.67
N VAL A 182 9.16 13.53 1.31
CA VAL A 182 10.24 14.51 1.11
C VAL A 182 9.87 15.53 0.02
N PHE A 183 9.07 15.15 -0.96
CA PHE A 183 8.71 16.01 -2.08
C PHE A 183 7.51 16.93 -1.78
N TYR A 184 6.62 16.57 -0.85
CA TYR A 184 5.44 17.39 -0.52
C TYR A 184 5.46 18.02 0.88
N ILE A 185 6.15 17.44 1.86
CA ILE A 185 6.31 18.07 3.20
C ILE A 185 7.11 19.36 3.10
N GLU A 186 8.15 19.38 2.25
CA GLU A 186 9.00 20.56 2.03
C GLU A 186 8.58 21.41 0.83
N ARG A 187 7.38 21.15 0.24
CA ARG A 187 6.86 21.86 -0.95
C ARG A 187 7.79 21.84 -2.18
N ARG A 188 8.72 20.89 -2.29
CA ARG A 188 9.56 20.76 -3.51
C ARG A 188 8.73 20.51 -4.77
N ASN A 189 7.55 19.90 -4.63
CA ASN A 189 6.56 19.75 -5.69
C ASN A 189 6.00 21.09 -6.24
N ALA A 190 6.18 22.20 -5.53
CA ALA A 190 5.76 23.53 -5.95
C ALA A 190 6.87 24.31 -6.70
N ILE A 191 8.04 23.69 -6.92
CA ILE A 191 9.08 24.28 -7.76
C ILE A 191 8.55 24.29 -9.20
N PRO A 192 8.47 25.47 -9.86
CA PRO A 192 8.05 25.54 -11.25
C PRO A 192 8.94 24.64 -12.10
N LYS A 193 8.32 23.82 -12.96
CA LYS A 193 9.09 23.13 -13.99
C LYS A 193 9.67 24.20 -14.90
N GLU A 194 10.99 24.24 -15.06
CA GLU A 194 11.61 25.09 -16.07
C GLU A 194 11.06 24.67 -17.44
N ASP A 195 10.37 25.60 -18.11
CA ASP A 195 10.01 25.46 -19.51
C ASP A 195 11.32 25.40 -20.29
N LYS A 196 11.74 24.20 -20.68
CA LYS A 196 12.76 24.04 -21.72
C LYS A 196 12.14 24.43 -23.05
N SER A 197 12.07 25.73 -23.30
CA SER A 197 11.92 26.26 -24.65
C SER A 197 13.12 25.82 -25.48
N ASP A 198 12.84 25.21 -26.62
CA ASP A 198 13.79 24.66 -27.58
C ASP A 198 14.99 25.57 -27.86
N ASN A 199 16.21 25.06 -27.66
CA ASN A 199 17.31 25.25 -28.61
C ASN A 199 18.54 24.40 -28.28
N GLU A 200 19.15 23.91 -29.37
CA GLU A 200 20.50 23.35 -29.54
C GLU A 200 20.75 21.84 -29.34
N SER A 201 20.66 21.17 -30.50
CA SER A 201 21.58 20.15 -31.04
C SER A 201 22.95 19.99 -30.36
N GLY A 202 23.26 18.78 -29.89
CA GLY A 202 24.62 18.37 -29.51
C GLY A 202 24.69 16.87 -29.16
N LYS A 203 25.65 16.16 -29.76
CA LYS A 203 25.82 14.70 -29.78
C LYS A 203 26.27 14.07 -28.45
N SER A 204 25.96 12.76 -28.34
CA SER A 204 26.76 11.67 -27.71
C SER A 204 26.81 11.56 -26.18
N ASN A 205 26.24 10.50 -25.61
CA ASN A 205 26.94 9.22 -25.42
C ASN A 205 26.07 8.24 -24.60
N LYS A 206 26.01 6.99 -25.06
CA LYS A 206 25.51 5.86 -24.28
C LYS A 206 26.40 5.65 -23.05
N THR A 207 25.80 5.63 -21.87
CA THR A 207 26.34 4.94 -20.71
C THR A 207 25.27 4.00 -20.15
N ASN A 208 25.51 2.70 -20.32
CA ASN A 208 24.77 1.64 -19.66
C ASN A 208 25.07 1.75 -18.15
N GLY A 209 24.08 2.15 -17.37
CA GLY A 209 24.10 2.10 -15.91
C GLY A 209 23.05 1.12 -15.43
N LEU A 210 23.45 -0.12 -15.15
CA LEU A 210 22.68 -0.99 -14.28
C LEU A 210 22.54 -0.28 -12.94
N THR A 211 21.32 0.05 -12.55
CA THR A 211 21.05 0.51 -11.19
C THR A 211 19.83 -0.21 -10.66
N SER A 212 20.09 -0.96 -9.61
CA SER A 212 19.21 -1.90 -8.94
C SER A 212 17.90 -1.25 -8.50
N ILE A 213 16.79 -1.95 -8.77
CA ILE A 213 15.48 -1.65 -8.23
C ILE A 213 15.54 -1.81 -6.71
N GLN A 214 15.54 -0.71 -5.97
CA GLN A 214 15.14 -0.74 -4.57
C GLN A 214 13.62 -0.74 -4.53
N VAL A 215 13.05 -1.92 -4.30
CA VAL A 215 11.65 -2.08 -3.89
C VAL A 215 11.55 -1.43 -2.51
N ILE A 216 11.04 -0.21 -2.45
CA ILE A 216 10.64 0.42 -1.18
C ILE A 216 9.41 -0.36 -0.70
N GLN A 217 9.65 -1.37 0.13
CA GLN A 217 8.63 -1.98 0.96
C GLN A 217 8.19 -0.93 2.00
N THR A 218 6.94 -0.52 1.95
CA THR A 218 6.26 0.07 3.11
C THR A 218 5.19 -0.92 3.53
N PHE A 219 5.46 -1.63 4.62
CA PHE A 219 4.46 -2.35 5.41
C PHE A 219 4.01 -1.43 6.56
#